data_AF-A0A1G2YDF1-F1
#
_entry.id   AF-A0A1G2YDF1-F1
#
_cell.length_a   1.000
_cell.length_b   1.000
_cell.length_c   1.000
_cell.angle_alpha   90.00
_cell.angle_beta   90.00
_cell.angle_gamma   90.00
#
_symmetry.space_group_name_H-M   'P 1'
#
loop_
_entity.id
_entity.type
_entity.pdbx_description
1 polymer ?
#
loop_
_entity_poly.entity_id
_entity_poly.type
_entity_poly.pdbx_seq_one_letter_code
_entity_poly.pdbx_strand_id
1 'polypeptide(L)'
;MKKLVLTILAVLGIIILVAAISLSVYVYSFWKSLRPKIDPALYADIVAQRLVNSTRYKFLPETIPQDASKIAFFHIPGFLQGPDVIALRVALPKERIEQIITDLNASGRQEIKSFGQIPAPHAYPGYDMRKPSSKNMYEGVSEIPPDFRIFLY
;
A
#
# COMPACT_ATOMS: atom_id res chain seq x y z
N MET A 1 -55.64 17.23 -18.94
CA MET A 1 -55.05 16.86 -17.64
C MET A 1 -54.45 15.45 -17.61
N LYS A 2 -55.20 14.36 -17.88
CA LYS A 2 -54.67 12.98 -17.84
C LYS A 2 -53.42 12.75 -18.72
N LYS A 3 -53.42 13.23 -19.96
CA LYS A 3 -52.27 13.12 -20.89
C LYS A 3 -51.02 13.86 -20.37
N LEU A 4 -51.20 15.04 -19.78
CA LEU A 4 -50.09 15.85 -19.22
C LEU A 4 -49.44 15.15 -18.02
N VAL A 5 -50.25 14.58 -17.12
CA VAL A 5 -49.78 13.83 -15.95
C VAL A 5 -49.02 12.57 -16.36
N LEU A 6 -49.51 11.85 -17.37
CA LEU A 6 -48.81 10.69 -17.96
C LEU A 6 -47.46 11.07 -18.57
N THR A 7 -47.37 12.20 -19.29
CA THR A 7 -46.09 12.67 -19.84
C THR A 7 -45.10 13.04 -18.74
N ILE A 8 -45.54 13.72 -17.68
CA ILE A 8 -44.67 14.07 -16.53
C ILE A 8 -44.16 12.80 -15.83
N LEU A 9 -45.04 11.82 -15.58
CA LEU A 9 -44.66 10.53 -15.00
C LEU A 9 -43.68 9.76 -15.89
N ALA A 10 -43.88 9.78 -17.21
CA ALA A 10 -42.97 9.14 -18.17
C ALA A 10 -41.59 9.80 -18.16
N VAL A 11 -41.52 11.13 -18.16
CA VAL A 11 -40.25 11.88 -18.08
C VAL A 11 -39.56 11.62 -16.75
N LEU A 12 -40.29 11.64 -15.64
CA LEU A 12 -39.74 11.34 -14.32
C LEU A 12 -39.19 9.90 -14.25
N GLY A 13 -39.89 8.93 -14.83
CA GLY A 13 -39.44 7.55 -14.94
C GLY A 13 -38.13 7.43 -15.74
N ILE A 14 -38.00 8.15 -16.85
CA ILE A 14 -36.76 8.19 -17.65
C ILE A 14 -35.62 8.79 -16.83
N ILE A 15 -35.84 9.90 -16.11
CA ILE A 15 -34.82 10.54 -15.27
C ILE A 15 -34.33 9.55 -14.19
N ILE A 16 -35.24 8.87 -13.50
CA ILE A 16 -34.90 7.87 -12.49
C ILE A 16 -34.09 6.73 -13.11
N LEU A 17 -34.47 6.24 -14.30
CA LEU A 17 -33.75 5.19 -14.99
C LEU A 17 -32.31 5.62 -15.34
N VAL A 18 -32.13 6.83 -15.90
CA VAL A 18 -30.81 7.37 -16.23
C VAL A 18 -29.95 7.55 -14.98
N ALA A 19 -30.54 8.04 -13.89
CA ALA A 19 -29.85 8.19 -12.61
C ALA A 19 -29.40 6.83 -12.05
N ALA A 20 -30.27 5.81 -12.11
CA ALA A 20 -29.95 4.45 -11.65
C ALA A 20 -28.83 3.80 -12.47
N ILE A 21 -28.83 3.97 -13.80
CA ILE A 21 -27.77 3.48 -14.69
C ILE A 21 -26.45 4.17 -14.35
N SER A 22 -26.46 5.50 -14.23
CA SER A 22 -25.25 6.28 -13.93
C SER A 22 -24.65 5.90 -12.58
N LEU A 23 -25.49 5.74 -11.56
CA LEU A 23 -25.06 5.28 -10.23
C LEU A 23 -24.47 3.87 -10.30
N SER A 24 -25.08 2.97 -11.07
CA SER A 24 -24.58 1.60 -11.24
C SER A 24 -23.19 1.58 -11.89
N VAL A 25 -22.97 2.40 -12.91
CA VAL A 25 -21.66 2.56 -13.57
C VAL A 25 -20.62 3.12 -12.60
N TYR A 26 -20.99 4.12 -11.81
CA TYR A 26 -20.11 4.71 -10.79
C TYR A 26 -19.73 3.69 -9.71
N VAL A 27 -20.70 2.96 -9.16
CA VAL A 27 -20.45 1.94 -8.15
C VAL A 27 -19.55 0.83 -8.72
N TYR A 28 -19.82 0.39 -9.96
CA TYR A 28 -18.98 -0.61 -10.61
C TYR A 28 -17.53 -0.13 -10.81
N SER A 29 -17.34 1.08 -11.33
CA SER A 29 -15.99 1.64 -11.55
C SER A 29 -15.25 1.84 -10.23
N PHE A 30 -15.97 2.27 -9.19
CA PHE A 30 -15.45 2.40 -7.84
C PHE A 30 -14.92 1.06 -7.30
N TRP A 31 -15.75 0.01 -7.30
CA TRP A 31 -15.34 -1.33 -6.87
C TRP A 31 -14.21 -1.91 -7.72
N LYS A 32 -14.20 -1.64 -9.03
CA LYS A 32 -13.11 -2.04 -9.92
C LYS A 32 -11.80 -1.34 -9.54
N SER A 33 -11.85 -0.07 -9.14
CA SER A 33 -10.66 0.71 -8.76
C SER A 33 -10.01 0.23 -7.46
N LEU A 34 -10.79 -0.40 -6.58
CA LEU A 34 -10.34 -0.98 -5.31
C LEU A 34 -9.72 -2.38 -5.47
N ARG A 35 -9.79 -2.99 -6.66
CA ARG A 35 -9.24 -4.33 -6.85
C ARG A 35 -7.72 -4.31 -6.73
N PRO A 36 -7.10 -5.38 -6.19
CA PRO A 36 -5.66 -5.53 -6.19
C PRO A 36 -5.09 -5.44 -7.60
N LYS A 37 -4.02 -4.67 -7.76
CA LYS A 37 -3.28 -4.52 -9.02
C LYS A 37 -1.97 -5.30 -8.88
N ILE A 38 -1.70 -6.16 -9.86
CA ILE A 38 -0.52 -7.04 -9.85
C ILE A 38 0.42 -6.79 -11.02
N ASP A 39 0.00 -5.99 -11.99
CA ASP A 39 0.76 -5.70 -13.21
C ASP A 39 1.92 -4.74 -12.90
N PRO A 40 3.19 -5.17 -13.05
CA PRO A 40 4.35 -4.31 -12.80
C PRO A 40 4.38 -3.06 -13.68
N ALA A 41 3.75 -3.06 -14.86
CA ALA A 41 3.69 -1.88 -15.73
C ALA A 41 2.98 -0.69 -15.05
N LEU A 42 2.09 -0.96 -14.09
CA LEU A 42 1.36 0.06 -13.36
C LEU A 42 2.15 0.67 -12.19
N TYR A 43 3.32 0.11 -11.85
CA TYR A 43 4.08 0.51 -10.68
C TYR A 43 4.42 2.00 -10.68
N ALA A 44 5.05 2.48 -11.76
CA ALA A 44 5.55 3.85 -11.85
C ALA A 44 4.41 4.87 -11.73
N ASP A 45 3.29 4.62 -12.41
CA ASP A 45 2.11 5.48 -12.35
C ASP A 45 1.49 5.51 -10.94
N ILE A 46 1.39 4.36 -10.28
CA ILE A 46 0.85 4.26 -8.92
C ILE A 46 1.75 5.01 -7.93
N VAL A 47 3.07 4.81 -8.00
CA VAL A 47 4.02 5.49 -7.11
C VAL A 47 4.03 6.98 -7.37
N ALA A 48 4.07 7.43 -8.62
CA ALA A 48 4.01 8.85 -8.97
C ALA A 48 2.76 9.53 -8.39
N GLN A 49 1.58 8.92 -8.55
CA GLN A 49 0.35 9.44 -7.96
C GLN A 49 0.42 9.51 -6.42
N ARG A 50 1.07 8.54 -5.78
CA ARG A 50 1.18 8.48 -4.31
C ARG A 50 2.19 9.47 -3.75
N LEU A 51 3.29 9.70 -4.46
CA LEU A 51 4.29 10.72 -4.11
C LEU A 51 3.71 12.13 -4.15
N VAL A 52 2.83 12.42 -5.11
CA VAL A 52 2.08 13.69 -5.18
C VAL A 52 1.18 13.87 -3.95
N ASN A 53 0.53 12.80 -3.50
CA ASN A 53 -0.45 12.85 -2.43
C ASN A 53 0.18 12.83 -1.02
N SER A 54 1.39 12.26 -0.85
CA SER A 54 2.00 12.15 0.47
C SER A 54 3.52 11.92 0.41
N THR A 55 4.22 12.61 1.32
CA THR A 55 5.66 12.38 1.58
C THR A 55 5.95 11.01 2.17
N ARG A 56 4.94 10.29 2.68
CA ARG A 56 5.10 8.96 3.26
C ARG A 56 5.63 7.94 2.26
N TYR A 57 5.44 8.15 0.96
CA TYR A 57 5.87 7.21 -0.09
C TYR A 57 7.27 7.50 -0.65
N LYS A 58 7.99 8.52 -0.13
CA LYS A 58 9.31 8.94 -0.63
C LYS A 58 10.40 7.86 -0.56
N PHE A 59 10.19 6.80 0.22
CA PHE A 59 11.13 5.69 0.32
C PHE A 59 10.98 4.68 -0.83
N LEU A 60 9.88 4.72 -1.59
CA LEU A 60 9.67 3.85 -2.73
C LEU A 60 10.48 4.35 -3.94
N PRO A 61 11.14 3.46 -4.69
CA PRO A 61 11.80 3.85 -5.92
C PRO A 61 10.75 4.34 -6.94
N GLU A 62 11.01 5.42 -7.66
CA GLU A 62 10.04 5.97 -8.62
C GLU A 62 9.82 5.07 -9.84
N THR A 63 10.84 4.27 -10.17
CA THR A 63 10.83 3.34 -11.31
C THR A 63 11.36 1.98 -10.91
N ILE A 64 10.99 0.95 -11.68
CA ILE A 64 11.58 -0.37 -11.53
C ILE A 64 13.01 -0.30 -12.08
N PRO A 65 14.04 -0.75 -11.33
CA PRO A 65 15.41 -0.77 -11.81
C PRO A 65 15.54 -1.54 -13.13
N GLN A 66 16.28 -0.99 -14.11
CA GLN A 66 16.40 -1.58 -15.45
C GLN A 66 17.12 -2.94 -15.44
N ASP A 67 17.98 -3.15 -14.44
CA ASP A 67 18.73 -4.38 -14.19
C ASP A 67 17.95 -5.42 -13.38
N ALA A 68 16.70 -5.12 -13.01
CA ALA A 68 15.85 -6.05 -12.27
C ALA A 68 15.43 -7.26 -13.13
N SER A 69 15.58 -8.44 -12.55
CA SER A 69 14.99 -9.68 -13.01
C SER A 69 13.88 -10.13 -12.04
N LYS A 70 13.00 -11.04 -12.46
CA LYS A 70 11.91 -11.61 -11.62
C LYS A 70 11.13 -10.54 -10.84
N ILE A 71 10.33 -9.78 -11.57
CA ILE A 71 9.56 -8.66 -11.01
C ILE A 71 8.20 -9.18 -10.54
N ALA A 72 7.84 -8.90 -9.29
CA ALA A 72 6.50 -9.09 -8.78
C ALA A 72 6.01 -7.80 -8.12
N PHE A 73 4.86 -7.32 -8.59
CA PHE A 73 4.22 -6.13 -8.06
C PHE A 73 2.88 -6.48 -7.44
N PHE A 74 2.54 -5.79 -6.36
CA PHE A 74 1.25 -5.92 -5.69
C PHE A 74 0.85 -4.58 -5.08
N HIS A 75 -0.32 -4.08 -5.47
CA HIS A 75 -0.94 -2.89 -4.88
C HIS A 75 -2.38 -3.19 -4.45
N ILE A 76 -2.67 -2.98 -3.18
CA ILE A 76 -4.04 -2.89 -2.67
C ILE A 76 -4.31 -1.41 -2.37
N PRO A 77 -5.20 -0.77 -3.15
CA PRO A 77 -5.67 0.58 -2.83
C PRO A 77 -6.30 0.64 -1.45
N GLY A 78 -5.87 1.58 -0.61
CA GLY A 78 -6.52 1.83 0.67
C GLY A 78 -7.99 2.23 0.48
N PHE A 79 -8.90 1.60 1.24
CA PHE A 79 -10.34 1.89 1.22
C PHE A 79 -10.90 2.07 2.63
N LEU A 80 -11.66 3.15 2.83
CA LEU A 80 -12.21 3.57 4.13
C LEU A 80 -11.13 3.68 5.21
N GLN A 81 -11.04 2.67 6.08
CA GLN A 81 -10.09 2.60 7.20
C GLN A 81 -8.97 1.57 6.95
N GLY A 82 -8.96 0.91 5.78
CA GLY A 82 -7.94 -0.07 5.42
C GLY A 82 -6.63 0.59 4.94
N PRO A 83 -5.47 -0.03 5.19
CA PRO A 83 -4.19 0.50 4.74
C PRO A 83 -4.06 0.42 3.21
N ASP A 84 -3.35 1.39 2.63
CA ASP A 84 -2.84 1.30 1.26
C ASP A 84 -1.56 0.45 1.28
N VAL A 85 -1.53 -0.62 0.49
CA VAL A 85 -0.40 -1.57 0.48
C VAL A 85 0.26 -1.54 -0.88
N ILE A 86 1.51 -1.10 -0.96
CA ILE A 86 2.33 -1.12 -2.17
C ILE A 86 3.55 -2.00 -1.91
N ALA A 87 3.73 -3.04 -2.71
CA ALA A 87 4.87 -3.95 -2.63
C ALA A 87 5.47 -4.17 -4.01
N LEU A 88 6.76 -3.88 -4.15
CA LEU A 88 7.58 -4.22 -5.30
C LEU A 88 8.66 -5.21 -4.86
N ARG A 89 8.71 -6.37 -5.51
CA ARG A 89 9.74 -7.40 -5.30
C ARG A 89 10.51 -7.56 -6.60
N VAL A 90 11.83 -7.46 -6.52
CA VAL A 90 12.75 -7.57 -7.65
C VAL A 90 13.97 -8.38 -7.26
N ALA A 91 14.52 -9.13 -8.21
CA ALA A 91 15.83 -9.76 -8.08
C ALA A 91 16.85 -8.90 -8.84
N LEU A 92 17.77 -8.28 -8.09
CA LEU A 92 18.83 -7.44 -8.65
C LEU A 92 20.14 -8.23 -8.79
N PRO A 93 21.04 -7.81 -9.70
CA PRO A 93 22.39 -8.34 -9.77
C PRO A 93 23.15 -8.10 -8.46
N LYS A 94 24.12 -8.96 -8.17
CA LYS A 94 24.89 -8.90 -6.93
C LYS A 94 25.62 -7.56 -6.79
N GLU A 95 26.18 -7.07 -7.88
CA GLU A 95 26.92 -5.81 -7.96
C GLU A 95 26.03 -4.63 -7.57
N ARG A 96 24.76 -4.66 -7.96
CA ARG A 96 23.79 -3.62 -7.61
C ARG A 96 23.43 -3.65 -6.13
N ILE A 97 23.27 -4.85 -5.57
CA ILE A 97 23.00 -5.01 -4.13
C ILE A 97 24.18 -4.49 -3.30
N GLU A 98 25.42 -4.79 -3.70
CA GLU A 98 26.63 -4.30 -3.03
C GLU A 98 26.73 -2.76 -3.08
N GLN A 99 26.37 -2.14 -4.20
CA GLN A 99 26.27 -0.68 -4.31
C GLN A 99 25.22 -0.11 -3.35
N ILE A 100 24.01 -0.67 -3.32
CA ILE A 100 22.94 -0.22 -2.42
C ILE A 100 23.38 -0.31 -0.95
N ILE A 101 24.03 -1.41 -0.56
CA ILE A 101 24.55 -1.58 0.81
C ILE A 101 25.61 -0.53 1.12
N THR A 102 26.50 -0.22 0.17
CA THR A 102 27.53 0.81 0.33
C THR A 102 26.91 2.18 0.54
N ASP A 103 25.93 2.55 -0.29
CA ASP A 103 25.20 3.82 -0.18
C ASP A 103 24.43 3.93 1.14
N LEU A 104 23.80 2.83 1.59
CA LEU A 104 23.09 2.78 2.87
C LEU A 104 24.05 2.99 4.05
N ASN A 105 25.22 2.34 4.03
CA ASN A 105 26.25 2.55 5.05
C ASN A 105 26.79 3.98 5.05
N ALA A 106 26.95 4.60 3.87
CA ALA A 106 27.40 5.99 3.75
C ALA A 106 26.33 7.02 4.15
N SER A 107 25.05 6.65 4.10
CA SER A 107 23.92 7.56 4.36
C SER A 107 23.67 7.90 5.83
N GLY A 108 24.46 7.35 6.76
CA GLY A 108 24.28 7.52 8.20
C GLY A 108 23.14 6.69 8.80
N ARG A 109 22.48 5.83 8.00
CA ARG A 109 21.49 4.88 8.48
C ARG A 109 22.14 3.77 9.31
N GLN A 110 21.45 3.31 10.34
CA GLN A 110 21.90 2.23 11.19
C GLN A 110 21.42 0.87 10.67
N GLU A 111 22.34 -0.07 10.48
CA GLU A 111 22.01 -1.47 10.22
C GLU A 111 21.53 -2.15 11.51
N ILE A 112 20.33 -2.74 11.47
CA ILE A 112 19.76 -3.51 12.57
C ILE A 112 20.18 -4.97 12.45
N LYS A 113 21.08 -5.37 13.35
CA LYS A 113 21.64 -6.74 13.39
C LYS A 113 20.87 -7.69 14.29
N SER A 114 20.04 -7.16 15.18
CA SER A 114 19.16 -7.95 16.04
C SER A 114 17.99 -7.09 16.52
N PHE A 115 16.89 -7.73 16.92
CA PHE A 115 15.77 -7.06 17.59
C PHE A 115 16.01 -6.87 19.11
N GLY A 116 17.21 -7.17 19.59
CA GLY A 116 17.57 -7.05 20.99
C GLY A 116 17.64 -5.58 21.40
N GLN A 117 16.69 -5.14 22.22
CA GLN A 117 16.58 -3.80 22.84
C GLN A 117 15.82 -2.70 22.07
N ILE A 118 14.72 -3.01 21.36
CA ILE A 118 13.75 -1.95 21.04
C ILE A 118 12.85 -1.73 22.27
N PRO A 119 12.79 -0.51 22.85
CA PRO A 119 11.88 -0.21 23.94
C PRO A 119 10.44 -0.40 23.48
N ALA A 120 9.61 -1.03 24.32
CA ALA A 120 8.21 -1.25 24.00
C ALA A 120 7.53 0.10 23.69
N PRO A 121 6.90 0.26 22.50
CA PRO A 121 6.14 1.47 22.21
C PRO A 121 5.03 1.64 23.25
N HIS A 122 4.74 2.89 23.62
CA HIS A 122 3.61 3.20 24.49
C HIS A 122 2.28 2.87 23.77
N ALA A 123 1.84 1.62 23.88
CA ALA A 123 0.50 1.22 23.50
C ALA A 123 -0.46 1.50 24.67
N TYR A 124 -1.57 2.19 24.39
CA TYR A 124 -2.73 2.25 25.27
C TYR A 124 -3.64 1.09 24.86
N PRO A 125 -3.60 -0.06 25.56
CA PRO A 125 -4.50 -1.15 25.21
C PRO A 125 -5.95 -0.72 25.47
N GLY A 126 -6.77 -0.70 24.42
CA GLY A 126 -8.22 -0.76 24.56
C GLY A 126 -8.69 -2.23 24.58
N TYR A 127 -9.93 -2.48 25.03
CA TYR A 127 -10.61 -3.78 24.95
C TYR A 127 -9.86 -4.97 25.58
N ASP A 128 -9.76 -5.03 26.91
CA ASP A 128 -9.24 -6.17 27.70
C ASP A 128 -7.84 -6.69 27.30
N MET A 129 -7.11 -5.97 26.45
CA MET A 129 -5.75 -6.33 26.07
C MET A 129 -4.81 -6.03 27.24
N ARG A 130 -4.11 -7.07 27.73
CA ARG A 130 -3.04 -6.87 28.70
C ARG A 130 -1.92 -6.07 28.04
N LYS A 131 -1.41 -5.05 28.74
CA LYS A 131 -0.22 -4.32 28.30
C LYS A 131 0.92 -5.33 28.07
N PRO A 132 1.52 -5.42 26.87
CA PRO A 132 2.61 -6.34 26.63
C PRO A 132 3.76 -6.05 27.60
N SER A 133 4.28 -7.08 28.25
CA SER A 133 5.47 -6.98 29.09
C SER A 133 6.64 -6.57 28.21
N SER A 134 7.37 -5.52 28.60
CA SER A 134 8.61 -5.11 27.92
C SER A 134 9.67 -6.22 27.89
N LYS A 135 9.55 -7.24 28.73
CA LYS A 135 10.46 -8.39 28.79
C LYS A 135 10.10 -9.53 27.83
N ASN A 136 8.83 -9.66 27.42
CA ASN A 136 8.34 -10.83 26.65
C ASN A 136 7.84 -10.46 25.25
N MET A 137 8.13 -9.24 24.76
CA MET A 137 7.60 -8.74 23.50
C MET A 137 8.15 -9.49 22.26
N TYR A 138 9.26 -10.20 22.42
CA TYR A 138 9.93 -10.97 21.37
C TYR A 138 9.73 -12.48 21.52
N GLU A 139 8.84 -12.93 22.40
CA GLU A 139 8.52 -14.35 22.55
C GLU A 139 7.91 -14.86 21.23
N GLY A 140 8.64 -15.74 20.52
CA GLY A 140 8.27 -16.24 19.20
C GLY A 140 8.84 -15.46 18.01
N VAL A 141 9.66 -14.43 18.22
CA VAL A 141 10.38 -13.74 17.12
C VAL A 141 11.66 -14.53 16.81
N SER A 142 11.75 -15.06 15.59
CA SER A 142 12.97 -15.71 15.09
C SER A 142 14.09 -14.69 14.86
N GLU A 143 15.34 -15.15 14.94
CA GLU A 143 16.48 -14.35 14.53
C GLU A 143 16.33 -13.86 13.09
N ILE A 144 16.92 -12.69 12.81
CA ILE A 144 16.98 -12.15 11.45
C ILE A 144 17.84 -13.11 10.61
N PRO A 145 17.34 -13.61 9.46
CA PRO A 145 18.14 -14.45 8.59
C PRO A 145 19.47 -13.77 8.20
N PRO A 146 20.59 -14.50 8.08
CA PRO A 146 21.90 -13.91 7.81
C PRO A 146 21.99 -13.21 6.45
N ASP A 147 21.09 -13.54 5.53
CA ASP A 147 20.93 -12.93 4.21
C ASP A 147 19.91 -11.78 4.18
N PHE A 148 19.33 -11.42 5.33
CA PHE A 148 18.38 -10.32 5.49
C PHE A 148 19.02 -9.14 6.22
N ARG A 149 18.85 -7.94 5.68
CA ARG A 149 19.40 -6.70 6.25
C ARG A 149 18.34 -5.63 6.35
N ILE A 150 18.35 -4.91 7.48
CA ILE A 150 17.43 -3.80 7.77
C ILE A 150 18.27 -2.56 8.05
N PHE A 151 17.93 -1.45 7.43
CA PHE A 151 18.56 -0.15 7.66
C PHE A 151 17.50 0.86 8.11
N LEU A 152 17.72 1.51 9.25
CA LEU A 152 16.82 2.53 9.82
C LEU A 152 17.49 3.91 9.87
N TYR A 153 16.68 4.97 9.78
CA TYR A 153 17.10 6.36 10.00
C TYR A 153 17.12 6.70 11.50
#